data_AF-A0A1G5FU00-F1
#
_entry.id   AF-A0A1G5FU00-F1
#
_cell.length_a   1.000
_cell.length_b   1.000
_cell.length_c   1.000
_cell.angle_alpha   90.00
_cell.angle_beta   90.00
_cell.angle_gamma   90.00
#
_symmetry.space_group_name_H-M   'P 1'
#
loop_
_entity.id
_entity.type
_entity.pdbx_description
1 polymer ?
#
loop_
_entity_poly.entity_id
_entity_poly.type
_entity_poly.pdbx_seq_one_letter_code
_entity_poly.pdbx_strand_id
1 'polypeptide(L)'
;MSIIKNLWAITALCAITTSAFSQQFPVMHPDEIITKYGKPDRMVSTEYDKPRPPFVTLLLVYTKEHVRFAFLPTAPIGSPPPYKSWYLIGIQDPRDNSVISGDEATQRMRSRGKK
;
A
#
# COMPACT_ATOMS: atom_id res chain seq x y z
N MET A 1 59.18 -35.86 4.42
CA MET A 1 59.18 -34.47 4.92
C MET A 1 58.57 -33.60 3.80
N SER A 2 57.56 -32.79 4.12
CA SER A 2 56.76 -31.87 3.25
C SER A 2 55.89 -32.57 2.19
N ILE A 3 54.55 -32.65 2.22
CA ILE A 3 53.44 -31.69 2.45
C ILE A 3 53.58 -30.42 1.62
N ILE A 4 52.75 -30.27 0.56
CA ILE A 4 52.11 -29.06 -0.02
C ILE A 4 51.50 -29.46 -1.39
N LYS A 5 50.28 -29.13 -1.85
CA LYS A 5 48.97 -28.66 -1.35
C LYS A 5 48.00 -28.84 -2.54
N ASN A 6 46.87 -29.48 -2.32
CA ASN A 6 45.67 -29.39 -3.18
C ASN A 6 45.12 -27.96 -3.11
N LEU A 7 44.70 -27.37 -4.24
CA LEU A 7 43.54 -26.46 -4.35
C LEU A 7 43.47 -25.90 -5.78
N TRP A 8 42.66 -26.52 -6.65
CA TRP A 8 42.11 -25.80 -7.81
C TRP A 8 40.75 -25.26 -7.38
N ALA A 9 40.70 -23.93 -7.28
CA ALA A 9 39.64 -23.15 -6.69
C ALA A 9 38.35 -23.21 -7.53
N ILE A 10 37.28 -23.73 -6.93
CA ILE A 10 35.91 -23.51 -7.40
C ILE A 10 35.55 -22.07 -7.02
N THR A 11 35.63 -21.16 -7.98
CA THR A 11 35.18 -19.77 -7.82
C THR A 11 33.93 -19.58 -8.67
N ALA A 12 32.81 -20.13 -8.21
CA ALA A 12 31.49 -19.75 -8.73
C ALA A 12 31.06 -18.49 -7.99
N LEU A 13 31.38 -17.34 -8.59
CA LEU A 13 31.02 -16.01 -8.13
C LEU A 13 29.49 -15.90 -8.10
N CYS A 14 28.91 -15.92 -6.91
CA CYS A 14 27.48 -15.69 -6.69
C CYS A 14 27.19 -14.20 -6.96
N ALA A 15 26.78 -13.88 -8.19
CA ALA A 15 26.23 -12.57 -8.52
C ALA A 15 24.81 -12.48 -7.93
N ILE A 16 24.72 -12.15 -6.64
CA ILE A 16 23.46 -11.77 -6.01
C ILE A 16 23.16 -10.35 -6.51
N THR A 17 22.37 -10.25 -7.57
CA THR A 17 21.81 -8.97 -8.02
C THR A 17 20.80 -8.50 -6.97
N THR A 18 21.19 -7.54 -6.14
CA THR A 18 20.26 -6.83 -5.25
C THR A 18 19.42 -5.88 -6.11
N SER A 19 18.20 -6.29 -6.48
CA SER A 19 17.25 -5.35 -7.07
C SER A 19 16.78 -4.36 -6.00
N ALA A 20 17.05 -3.07 -6.21
CA ALA A 20 16.46 -2.01 -5.41
C ALA A 20 14.94 -2.01 -5.65
N PHE A 21 14.17 -2.38 -4.64
CA PHE A 21 12.71 -2.30 -4.71
C PHE A 21 12.29 -0.83 -4.57
N SER A 22 11.99 -0.16 -5.68
CA SER A 22 11.32 1.14 -5.63
C SER A 22 9.88 0.91 -5.17
N GLN A 23 9.50 1.51 -4.04
CA GLN A 23 8.14 1.39 -3.51
C GLN A 23 7.18 2.20 -4.39
N GLN A 24 6.65 1.56 -5.44
CA GLN A 24 5.66 2.16 -6.32
C GLN A 24 4.28 1.98 -5.71
N PHE A 25 3.57 3.09 -5.48
CA PHE A 25 2.16 3.00 -5.07
C PHE A 25 1.31 2.52 -6.25
N PRO A 26 0.48 1.48 -6.07
CA PRO A 26 -0.40 1.05 -7.13
C PRO A 26 -1.45 2.13 -7.41
N VAL A 27 -1.68 2.41 -8.69
CA VAL A 27 -2.86 3.17 -9.13
C VAL A 27 -4.06 2.26 -8.92
N MET A 28 -4.93 2.64 -8.00
CA MET A 28 -6.09 1.85 -7.60
C MET A 28 -7.22 2.80 -7.22
N HIS A 29 -8.39 2.64 -7.86
CA HIS A 29 -9.54 3.45 -7.53
C HIS A 29 -10.17 2.98 -6.21
N PRO A 30 -10.65 3.89 -5.33
CA PRO A 30 -11.34 3.51 -4.09
C PRO A 30 -12.51 2.54 -4.32
N ASP A 31 -13.19 2.66 -5.46
CA ASP A 31 -14.31 1.79 -5.84
C ASP A 31 -13.90 0.33 -6.02
N GLU A 32 -12.64 0.03 -6.32
CA GLU A 32 -12.15 -1.36 -6.40
C GLU A 32 -12.16 -2.02 -5.02
N ILE A 33 -11.74 -1.29 -3.98
CA ILE A 33 -11.80 -1.75 -2.58
C ILE A 33 -13.25 -1.91 -2.13
N ILE A 34 -14.10 -0.95 -2.46
CA ILE A 34 -15.54 -0.98 -2.13
C ILE A 34 -16.24 -2.14 -2.85
N THR A 35 -15.88 -2.41 -4.10
CA THR A 35 -16.40 -3.54 -4.86
C THR A 35 -16.02 -4.87 -4.22
N LYS A 36 -14.75 -4.99 -3.81
CA LYS A 36 -14.19 -6.22 -3.22
C LYS A 36 -14.71 -6.53 -1.81
N TYR A 37 -14.79 -5.51 -0.95
CA TYR A 37 -15.09 -5.69 0.48
C TYR A 37 -16.41 -5.04 0.93
N GLY A 38 -17.20 -4.52 0.00
CA GLY A 38 -18.43 -3.81 0.30
C GLY A 38 -18.20 -2.41 0.87
N LYS A 39 -19.31 -1.78 1.25
CA LYS A 39 -19.35 -0.39 1.75
C LYS A 39 -18.48 -0.25 3.01
N PRO A 40 -17.58 0.75 3.08
CA PRO A 40 -16.83 1.06 4.29
C PRO A 40 -17.76 1.61 5.38
N ASP A 41 -17.36 1.47 6.64
CA ASP A 41 -18.12 2.03 7.75
C ASP A 41 -18.04 3.56 7.75
N ARG A 42 -16.88 4.11 7.34
CA ARG A 42 -16.67 5.54 7.12
C ARG A 42 -15.85 5.78 5.87
N MET A 43 -16.27 6.76 5.08
CA MET A 43 -15.48 7.33 3.98
C MET A 43 -15.18 8.79 4.35
N VAL A 44 -13.91 9.15 4.46
CA VAL A 44 -13.46 10.50 4.80
C VAL A 44 -12.64 11.04 3.64
N SER A 45 -13.01 12.19 3.08
CA SER A 45 -12.28 12.83 2.00
C SER A 45 -12.03 14.28 2.35
N THR A 46 -10.81 14.75 2.13
CA THR A 46 -10.43 16.17 2.33
C THR A 46 -10.58 17.00 1.06
N GLU A 47 -11.17 16.42 0.01
CA GLU A 47 -11.32 17.01 -1.32
C GLU A 47 -12.03 18.37 -1.34
N TYR A 48 -13.05 18.51 -0.49
CA TYR A 48 -13.91 19.71 -0.41
C TYR A 48 -13.72 20.51 0.89
N ASP A 49 -12.67 20.23 1.66
CA ASP A 49 -12.37 20.95 2.91
C ASP A 49 -12.08 22.44 2.64
N LYS A 50 -12.36 23.29 3.65
CA LYS A 50 -12.12 24.74 3.60
C LYS A 50 -11.36 25.20 4.85
N PRO A 51 -10.09 25.66 4.74
CA PRO A 51 -9.28 25.70 3.52
C PRO A 51 -8.93 24.28 3.03
N ARG A 52 -8.81 24.10 1.71
CA ARG A 52 -8.44 22.80 1.13
C ARG A 52 -6.97 22.51 1.43
N PRO A 53 -6.63 21.34 2.00
CA PRO A 53 -5.24 21.00 2.25
C PRO A 53 -4.46 20.87 0.93
N PRO A 54 -3.13 21.10 0.94
CA PRO A 54 -2.29 20.88 -0.25
C PRO A 54 -2.37 19.44 -0.76
N PHE A 55 -2.41 18.48 0.16
CA PHE A 55 -2.56 17.05 -0.13
C PHE A 55 -4.00 16.63 0.17
N VAL A 56 -4.75 16.30 -0.88
CA VAL A 56 -6.07 15.70 -0.71
C VAL A 56 -5.90 14.22 -0.40
N THR A 57 -6.60 13.75 0.63
CA THR A 57 -6.64 12.34 1.03
C THR A 57 -8.06 11.82 0.98
N LEU A 58 -8.21 10.55 0.61
CA LEU A 58 -9.44 9.80 0.76
C LEU A 58 -9.15 8.56 1.61
N LEU A 59 -9.96 8.32 2.64
CA LEU A 59 -9.81 7.24 3.59
C LEU A 59 -11.07 6.37 3.57
N LEU A 60 -10.89 5.06 3.32
CA LEU A 60 -11.93 4.05 3.51
C LEU A 60 -11.65 3.32 4.82
N VAL A 61 -12.54 3.44 5.81
CA VAL A 61 -12.36 2.88 7.15
C VAL A 61 -13.35 1.73 7.38
N TYR A 62 -12.80 0.56 7.66
CA TYR A 62 -13.49 -0.66 8.07
C TYR A 62 -13.17 -0.90 9.54
N THR A 63 -14.05 -0.40 10.42
CA THR A 63 -13.81 -0.26 11.86
C THR A 63 -13.73 -1.61 12.54
N LYS A 64 -14.62 -2.55 12.17
CA LYS A 64 -14.67 -3.89 12.76
C LYS A 64 -13.45 -4.73 12.39
N GLU A 65 -12.94 -4.55 11.18
CA GLU A 65 -11.79 -5.26 10.65
C GLU A 65 -10.46 -4.61 11.05
N HIS A 66 -10.52 -3.40 11.62
CA HIS A 66 -9.35 -2.60 11.95
C HIS A 66 -8.45 -2.39 10.72
N VAL A 67 -9.07 -1.97 9.62
CA VAL A 67 -8.38 -1.67 8.36
C VAL A 67 -8.82 -0.30 7.83
N ARG A 68 -7.84 0.54 7.50
CA ARG A 68 -8.01 1.81 6.80
C ARG A 68 -7.19 1.79 5.51
N PHE A 69 -7.84 1.97 4.37
CA PHE A 69 -7.17 2.20 3.09
C PHE A 69 -7.05 3.71 2.86
N ALA A 70 -5.84 4.20 2.61
CA ALA A 70 -5.55 5.60 2.38
C ALA A 70 -5.17 5.86 0.93
N PHE A 71 -5.79 6.86 0.34
CA PHE A 71 -5.62 7.21 -1.07
C PHE A 71 -5.15 8.65 -1.23
N LEU A 72 -4.32 8.89 -2.25
CA LEU A 72 -3.99 10.22 -2.78
C LEU A 72 -4.41 10.31 -4.25
N PRO A 73 -4.90 11.46 -4.72
CA PRO A 73 -5.13 11.64 -6.15
C PRO A 73 -3.79 11.61 -6.90
N THR A 74 -3.81 11.12 -8.14
CA THR A 74 -2.62 11.13 -9.01
C THR A 74 -2.32 12.52 -9.59
N ALA A 75 -3.29 13.44 -9.48
CA ALA A 75 -3.19 14.79 -10.00
C ALA A 75 -2.11 15.61 -9.27
N PRO A 76 -1.48 16.60 -9.93
CA PRO A 76 -0.55 17.52 -9.28
C PRO A 76 -1.14 18.19 -8.04
N ILE A 77 -0.27 18.51 -7.08
CA ILE A 77 -0.64 19.20 -5.83
C ILE A 77 -1.40 20.49 -6.16
N GLY A 78 -2.53 20.71 -5.48
CA GLY A 78 -3.37 21.89 -5.68
C GLY A 78 -4.35 21.82 -6.86
N SER A 79 -4.33 20.75 -7.65
CA SER A 79 -5.34 20.54 -8.71
C SER A 79 -6.76 20.55 -8.12
N PRO A 80 -7.76 21.14 -8.81
CA PRO A 80 -9.14 21.11 -8.33
C PRO A 80 -9.78 19.73 -8.53
N PRO A 81 -10.73 19.33 -7.67
CA PRO A 81 -11.58 18.15 -7.89
C PRO A 81 -12.58 18.31 -9.06
N PRO A 82 -13.19 17.21 -9.56
CA PRO A 82 -13.04 15.82 -9.11
C PRO A 82 -11.81 15.12 -9.70
N TYR A 83 -11.24 14.18 -8.94
CA TYR A 83 -10.06 13.39 -9.37
C TYR A 83 -10.46 12.10 -10.09
N LYS A 84 -9.80 11.82 -11.22
CA LYS A 84 -10.08 10.64 -12.06
C LYS A 84 -9.34 9.37 -11.65
N SER A 85 -8.22 9.49 -10.93
CA SER A 85 -7.41 8.35 -10.52
C SER A 85 -6.70 8.62 -9.20
N TRP A 86 -6.41 7.53 -8.50
CA TRP A 86 -5.90 7.54 -7.14
C TRP A 86 -4.76 6.54 -6.98
N TYR A 87 -3.79 6.87 -6.14
CA TYR A 87 -2.80 5.96 -5.60
C TYR A 87 -3.32 5.40 -4.27
N LEU A 88 -3.23 4.08 -4.08
CA LEU A 88 -3.32 3.50 -2.74
C LEU A 88 -1.96 3.70 -2.04
N ILE A 89 -1.90 4.65 -1.12
CA ILE A 89 -0.64 5.06 -0.47
C ILE A 89 -0.33 4.31 0.81
N GLY A 90 -1.31 3.60 1.36
CA GLY A 90 -1.10 2.81 2.56
C GLY A 90 -2.34 2.08 3.02
N ILE A 91 -2.09 1.02 3.79
CA ILE A 91 -3.11 0.30 4.54
C ILE A 91 -2.68 0.37 6.00
N GLN A 92 -3.60 0.75 6.88
CA GLN A 92 -3.28 1.03 8.28
C GLN A 92 -4.28 0.41 9.24
N ASP A 93 -3.85 0.12 10.46
CA ASP A 93 -4.75 -0.14 11.58
C ASP A 93 -5.22 1.23 12.14
N PRO A 94 -6.53 1.54 12.11
CA PRO A 94 -7.03 2.84 12.57
C PRO A 94 -6.97 3.01 14.10
N ARG A 95 -6.64 1.98 14.88
CA ARG A 95 -6.55 2.07 16.35
C ARG A 95 -5.26 2.73 16.82
N ASP A 96 -4.15 2.47 16.11
CA ASP A 96 -2.81 2.95 16.47
C ASP A 96 -2.07 3.63 15.31
N ASN A 97 -2.68 3.71 14.12
CA ASN A 97 -2.12 4.26 12.88
C ASN A 97 -0.91 3.48 12.33
N SER A 98 -0.65 2.26 12.81
CA SER A 98 0.39 1.40 12.26
C SER A 98 0.09 1.05 10.80
N VAL A 99 1.14 0.95 9.98
CA VAL A 99 1.03 0.45 8.60
C VAL A 99 0.96 -1.08 8.65
N ILE A 100 -0.03 -1.67 7.98
CA ILE A 100 -0.21 -3.11 7.87
C ILE A 100 0.02 -3.58 6.43
N SER A 101 0.43 -4.84 6.28
CA SER A 101 0.67 -5.42 4.96
C SER A 101 -0.63 -5.66 4.19
N GLY A 102 -0.54 -5.79 2.86
CA GLY A 102 -1.68 -6.16 2.01
C GLY A 102 -2.25 -7.54 2.35
N ASP A 103 -1.39 -8.50 2.72
CA ASP A 103 -1.81 -9.85 3.12
C ASP A 103 -2.54 -9.84 4.45
N GLU A 104 -2.02 -9.09 5.42
CA GLU A 104 -2.69 -8.90 6.71
C GLU A 104 -4.03 -8.18 6.55
N ALA A 105 -4.08 -7.14 5.74
CA ALA A 105 -5.33 -6.46 5.41
C ALA A 105 -6.32 -7.45 4.76
N THR A 106 -5.87 -8.25 3.80
CA THR A 106 -6.71 -9.28 3.15
C THR A 106 -7.22 -10.31 4.16
N GLN A 107 -6.36 -10.75 5.09
CA GLN A 107 -6.72 -11.65 6.18
C GLN A 107 -7.82 -11.04 7.07
N ARG A 108 -7.63 -9.79 7.52
CA ARG A 108 -8.59 -9.08 8.38
C ARG A 108 -9.92 -8.83 7.67
N MET A 109 -9.88 -8.59 6.36
CA MET A 109 -11.05 -8.32 5.53
C MET A 109 -11.81 -9.58 5.05
N ARG A 110 -11.38 -10.79 5.43
CA ARG A 110 -11.99 -12.05 4.96
C ARG A 110 -13.49 -12.17 5.23
N SER A 111 -13.98 -11.61 6.33
CA SER A 111 -15.41 -11.60 6.67
C SER A 111 -16.26 -10.79 5.68
N ARG A 112 -15.65 -9.86 4.94
CA ARG A 112 -16.30 -8.96 4.00
C ARG A 112 -16.07 -9.29 2.53
N GLY A 113 -15.06 -10.09 2.23
CA GLY A 113 -14.77 -10.52 0.87
C GLY A 113 -16.00 -11.21 0.29
N LYS A 114 -16.52 -10.69 -0.82
CA LYS A 114 -17.55 -11.41 -1.59
C LYS A 114 -16.93 -12.73 -2.06
N LYS A 115 -17.62 -13.84 -1.80
CA LYS A 115 -17.31 -15.14 -2.39
C LYS A 115 -17.56 -15.12 -3.88
#